data_AF-A0A349PSA5-F1
#
_entry.id   AF-A0A349PSA5-F1
#
_cell.length_a   1.000
_cell.length_b   1.000
_cell.length_c   1.000
_cell.angle_alpha   90.00
_cell.angle_beta   90.00
_cell.angle_gamma   90.00
#
_symmetry.space_group_name_H-M   'P 1'
#
loop_
_entity.id
_entity.type
_entity.pdbx_description
1 polymer ?
#
loop_
_entity_poly.entity_id
_entity_poly.type
_entity_poly.pdbx_seq_one_letter_code
_entity_poly.pdbx_strand_id
1 'polypeptide(L)'
;GAAGAGAPAAIAAPFLVALGFNPTTSIAIALLGDATPASFGGAGLTTINGGAALVDAGLATVAQNAAMAGRFHMFGVLVIPFIMVGMAFGKKGYKGILPYLTFAGVSTCLTMFLLSNFVGAEVTSMGTGLISILLSVAYVKLVGVKTPDEFRNESANHQRKYSSFKAMSPYVYMLVLLPLIRYGFPAVVENGFAIMCTFGYIFWVDLVILVCGILGALTLGVDFKTYKAVCKRTASGVLPVLVTMGSLLIVAYIMQSSSTGMMNLLASDIAAVVGRFYPAAAVLIGSSGAFITGTGLGSNIMFAQMHIDAAASLGMNPITIFAGQNAGASLGNLICPNNTVAACATVDQVGNESEVMKKTFKAFAIILVLYMVLAMLYTCVLFPNFGM
;
A
#
# COMPACT_ATOMS: atom_id res chain seq x y z
N GLY A 1 -0.69 0.32 -5.28
CA GLY A 1 -0.35 -0.92 -6.00
C GLY A 1 0.53 -0.63 -7.20
N ALA A 2 0.00 0.06 -8.21
CA ALA A 2 0.82 0.59 -9.31
C ALA A 2 1.63 1.84 -8.88
N ALA A 3 1.02 2.65 -8.01
CA ALA A 3 1.59 3.84 -7.41
C ALA A 3 1.44 3.79 -5.89
N GLY A 4 2.23 4.61 -5.19
CA GLY A 4 2.16 4.84 -3.74
C GLY A 4 2.04 6.34 -3.40
N ALA A 5 2.30 6.69 -2.13
CA ALA A 5 2.36 8.08 -1.64
C ALA A 5 1.12 8.95 -1.99
N GLY A 6 -0.07 8.48 -1.64
CA GLY A 6 -1.32 9.25 -1.79
C GLY A 6 -1.90 9.34 -3.21
N ALA A 7 -1.13 8.95 -4.23
CA ALA A 7 -1.61 8.93 -5.62
C ALA A 7 -2.87 8.06 -5.82
N PRO A 8 -3.04 6.89 -5.17
CA PRO A 8 -4.26 6.10 -5.31
C PRO A 8 -5.52 6.84 -4.85
N ALA A 9 -5.43 7.61 -3.76
CA ALA A 9 -6.56 8.39 -3.26
C ALA A 9 -6.93 9.54 -4.19
N ALA A 10 -5.93 10.25 -4.73
CA ALA A 10 -6.10 11.31 -5.72
C ALA A 10 -6.76 10.82 -7.02
N ILE A 11 -6.60 9.54 -7.36
CA ILE A 11 -7.24 8.93 -8.55
C ILE A 11 -8.64 8.40 -8.21
N ALA A 12 -8.80 7.71 -7.08
CA ALA A 12 -10.06 7.04 -6.74
C ALA A 12 -11.15 7.99 -6.23
N ALA A 13 -10.80 9.07 -5.52
CA ALA A 13 -11.78 9.99 -4.96
C ALA A 13 -12.63 10.70 -6.03
N PRO A 14 -12.06 11.23 -7.14
CA PRO A 14 -12.86 11.80 -8.23
C PRO A 14 -13.86 10.84 -8.85
N PHE A 15 -13.53 9.54 -8.98
CA PHE A 15 -14.47 8.55 -9.49
C PHE A 15 -15.67 8.37 -8.55
N LEU A 16 -15.45 8.31 -7.25
CA LEU A 16 -16.54 8.21 -6.27
C LEU A 16 -17.41 9.47 -6.28
N VAL A 17 -16.81 10.66 -6.38
CA VAL A 17 -17.56 11.93 -6.51
C VAL A 17 -18.39 11.96 -7.80
N ALA A 18 -17.83 11.51 -8.92
CA ALA A 18 -18.56 11.41 -10.19
C ALA A 18 -19.73 10.41 -10.12
N LEU A 19 -19.67 9.44 -9.21
CA LEU A 19 -20.78 8.52 -8.90
C LEU A 19 -21.78 9.10 -7.88
N GLY A 20 -21.67 10.36 -7.50
CA GLY A 20 -22.62 11.05 -6.61
C GLY A 20 -22.29 10.95 -5.12
N PHE A 21 -21.14 10.41 -4.72
CA PHE A 21 -20.74 10.34 -3.32
C PHE A 21 -20.26 11.71 -2.80
N ASN A 22 -20.49 11.96 -1.51
CA ASN A 22 -19.98 13.15 -0.85
C ASN A 22 -18.44 13.25 -0.96
N PRO A 23 -17.87 14.38 -1.43
CA PRO A 23 -16.43 14.53 -1.68
C PRO A 23 -15.52 14.17 -0.50
N THR A 24 -15.80 14.66 0.70
CA THR A 24 -14.97 14.36 1.89
C THR A 24 -14.97 12.86 2.22
N THR A 25 -16.09 12.19 1.99
CA THR A 25 -16.27 10.75 2.25
C THR A 25 -15.57 9.93 1.16
N SER A 26 -15.66 10.36 -0.09
CA SER A 26 -14.93 9.78 -1.22
C SER A 26 -13.42 9.79 -0.98
N ILE A 27 -12.86 10.93 -0.52
CA ILE A 27 -11.44 11.02 -0.18
C ILE A 27 -11.09 10.06 0.96
N ALA A 28 -11.86 10.08 2.06
CA ALA A 28 -11.58 9.26 3.23
C ALA A 28 -11.62 7.75 2.92
N ILE A 29 -12.58 7.30 2.11
CA ILE A 29 -12.68 5.91 1.65
C ILE A 29 -11.54 5.57 0.70
N ALA A 30 -11.17 6.48 -0.21
CA ALA A 30 -10.07 6.26 -1.13
C ALA A 30 -8.72 6.12 -0.39
N LEU A 31 -8.46 6.95 0.61
CA LEU A 31 -7.29 6.83 1.49
C LEU A 31 -7.32 5.52 2.30
N LEU A 32 -8.48 5.15 2.83
CA LEU A 32 -8.64 3.90 3.59
C LEU A 32 -8.39 2.66 2.72
N GLY A 33 -8.79 2.71 1.45
CA GLY A 33 -8.49 1.65 0.48
C GLY A 33 -7.00 1.50 0.18
N ASP A 34 -6.24 2.59 0.26
CA ASP A 34 -4.78 2.58 0.07
C ASP A 34 -4.00 2.18 1.33
N ALA A 35 -4.63 2.22 2.51
CA ALA A 35 -4.01 1.97 3.82
C ALA A 35 -3.46 0.55 4.02
N THR A 36 -3.70 -0.37 3.09
CA THR A 36 -3.13 -1.74 3.09
C THR A 36 -2.21 -1.99 1.91
N PRO A 37 -2.58 -1.69 0.66
CA PRO A 37 -1.68 -1.79 -0.49
C PRO A 37 -0.36 -1.01 -0.34
N ALA A 38 -0.34 0.08 0.45
CA ALA A 38 0.82 0.95 0.54
C ALA A 38 2.07 0.30 1.18
N SER A 39 1.93 -0.78 1.96
CA SER A 39 3.10 -1.55 2.45
C SER A 39 3.85 -2.27 1.34
N PHE A 40 3.19 -2.58 0.23
CA PHE A 40 3.85 -3.07 -0.99
C PHE A 40 4.19 -1.91 -1.94
N GLY A 41 3.61 -0.72 -1.76
CA GLY A 41 3.93 0.46 -2.57
C GLY A 41 3.64 0.27 -4.07
N GLY A 42 4.42 0.97 -4.91
CA GLY A 42 4.46 0.76 -6.35
C GLY A 42 5.22 -0.53 -6.66
N ALA A 43 4.52 -1.56 -7.11
CA ALA A 43 5.08 -2.85 -7.51
C ALA A 43 6.14 -3.43 -6.54
N GLY A 44 5.82 -3.45 -5.24
CA GLY A 44 6.64 -4.11 -4.21
C GLY A 44 7.66 -3.20 -3.51
N LEU A 45 7.92 -2.01 -4.05
CA LEU A 45 9.01 -1.13 -3.64
C LEU A 45 9.09 -0.88 -2.13
N THR A 46 7.95 -0.62 -1.47
CA THR A 46 7.95 -0.27 -0.03
C THR A 46 8.41 -1.43 0.86
N THR A 47 8.07 -2.68 0.49
CA THR A 47 8.52 -3.87 1.22
C THR A 47 9.96 -4.24 0.84
N ILE A 48 10.31 -4.10 -0.44
CA ILE A 48 11.62 -4.51 -0.97
C ILE A 48 12.71 -3.55 -0.49
N ASN A 49 12.61 -2.28 -0.86
CA ASN A 49 13.62 -1.28 -0.52
C ASN A 49 13.50 -0.85 0.95
N GLY A 50 12.30 -0.83 1.51
CA GLY A 50 12.11 -0.55 2.93
C GLY A 50 12.68 -1.65 3.84
N GLY A 51 12.74 -2.90 3.35
CA GLY A 51 13.30 -4.04 4.06
C GLY A 51 14.76 -4.34 3.68
N ALA A 52 15.42 -3.48 2.90
CA ALA A 52 16.77 -3.73 2.38
C ALA A 52 17.78 -3.98 3.50
N ALA A 53 17.71 -3.22 4.61
CA ALA A 53 18.60 -3.42 5.76
C ALA A 53 18.54 -4.85 6.32
N LEU A 54 17.37 -5.51 6.33
CA LEU A 54 17.25 -6.89 6.80
C LEU A 54 17.87 -7.88 5.79
N VAL A 55 17.71 -7.60 4.50
CA VAL A 55 18.23 -8.44 3.41
C VAL A 55 19.76 -8.33 3.33
N ASP A 56 20.28 -7.11 3.40
CA ASP A 56 21.71 -6.80 3.35
C ASP A 56 22.44 -7.37 4.58
N ALA A 57 21.77 -7.42 5.74
CA ALA A 57 22.28 -8.07 6.94
C ALA A 57 22.15 -9.61 6.93
N GLY A 58 21.56 -10.21 5.88
CA GLY A 58 21.33 -11.65 5.79
C GLY A 58 20.27 -12.20 6.75
N LEU A 59 19.46 -11.32 7.37
CA LEU A 59 18.44 -11.68 8.35
C LEU A 59 17.11 -12.12 7.70
N ALA A 60 16.88 -11.71 6.46
CA ALA A 60 15.64 -11.99 5.75
C ALA A 60 15.86 -12.04 4.23
N THR A 61 14.96 -12.71 3.54
CA THR A 61 14.76 -12.58 2.10
C THR A 61 13.60 -11.63 1.82
N VAL A 62 13.58 -11.05 0.61
CA VAL A 62 12.44 -10.25 0.12
C VAL A 62 11.12 -11.04 0.21
N ALA A 63 11.15 -12.34 -0.10
CA ALA A 63 9.99 -13.21 -0.03
C ALA A 63 9.46 -13.39 1.40
N GLN A 64 10.36 -13.55 2.39
CA GLN A 64 9.97 -13.64 3.80
C GLN A 64 9.34 -12.32 4.30
N ASN A 65 9.94 -11.18 3.95
CA ASN A 65 9.39 -9.86 4.28
C ASN A 65 8.00 -9.66 3.64
N ALA A 66 7.84 -10.03 2.37
CA ALA A 66 6.57 -9.95 1.66
C ALA A 66 5.49 -10.85 2.29
N ALA A 67 5.83 -12.11 2.57
CA ALA A 67 4.93 -13.08 3.17
C ALA A 67 4.43 -12.61 4.54
N MET A 68 5.34 -12.11 5.38
CA MET A 68 4.97 -11.65 6.72
C MET A 68 4.14 -10.36 6.67
N ALA A 69 4.51 -9.39 5.82
CA ALA A 69 3.69 -8.19 5.61
C ALA A 69 2.27 -8.56 5.11
N GLY A 70 2.15 -9.52 4.20
CA GLY A 70 0.88 -10.03 3.72
C GLY A 70 0.01 -10.66 4.81
N ARG A 71 0.62 -11.36 5.79
CA ARG A 71 -0.09 -11.93 6.95
C ARG A 71 -0.64 -10.88 7.91
N PHE A 72 -0.07 -9.68 7.98
CA PHE A 72 -0.70 -8.57 8.70
C PHE A 72 -1.88 -8.03 7.90
N HIS A 73 -1.62 -7.73 6.63
CA HIS A 73 -2.58 -7.05 5.78
C HIS A 73 -3.79 -7.89 5.37
N MET A 74 -3.70 -9.22 5.40
CA MET A 74 -4.84 -10.09 5.14
C MET A 74 -6.01 -9.82 6.10
N PHE A 75 -5.72 -9.45 7.34
CA PHE A 75 -6.75 -9.06 8.32
C PHE A 75 -7.19 -7.61 8.14
N GLY A 76 -6.30 -6.72 7.70
CA GLY A 76 -6.65 -5.35 7.32
C GLY A 76 -7.68 -5.32 6.19
N VAL A 77 -7.43 -6.03 5.09
CA VAL A 77 -8.36 -6.10 3.95
C VAL A 77 -9.66 -6.85 4.27
N LEU A 78 -9.66 -7.72 5.30
CA LEU A 78 -10.88 -8.37 5.77
C LEU A 78 -11.84 -7.37 6.40
N VAL A 79 -11.32 -6.40 7.18
CA VAL A 79 -12.14 -5.44 7.94
C VAL A 79 -12.43 -4.14 7.18
N ILE A 80 -11.54 -3.72 6.27
CA ILE A 80 -11.66 -2.46 5.52
C ILE A 80 -13.01 -2.28 4.82
N PRO A 81 -13.56 -3.27 4.06
CA PRO A 81 -14.86 -3.10 3.39
C PRO A 81 -16.00 -2.76 4.35
N PHE A 82 -15.98 -3.33 5.56
CA PHE A 82 -16.96 -3.03 6.60
C PHE A 82 -16.82 -1.60 7.12
N ILE A 83 -15.58 -1.15 7.34
CA ILE A 83 -15.31 0.23 7.79
C ILE A 83 -15.72 1.23 6.70
N MET A 84 -15.45 0.95 5.43
CA MET A 84 -15.83 1.78 4.29
C MET A 84 -17.35 1.98 4.20
N VAL A 85 -18.13 0.88 4.30
CA VAL A 85 -19.60 0.98 4.28
C VAL A 85 -20.12 1.75 5.49
N GLY A 86 -19.57 1.52 6.68
CA GLY A 86 -19.94 2.27 7.88
C GLY A 86 -19.63 3.76 7.77
N MET A 87 -18.53 4.11 7.10
CA MET A 87 -18.13 5.50 6.86
C MET A 87 -19.02 6.20 5.82
N ALA A 88 -19.41 5.51 4.75
CA ALA A 88 -20.26 6.05 3.69
C ALA A 88 -21.74 6.17 4.10
N PHE A 89 -22.28 5.13 4.74
CA PHE A 89 -23.72 4.92 4.85
C PHE A 89 -24.20 4.70 6.30
N GLY A 90 -23.27 4.72 7.27
CA GLY A 90 -23.58 4.47 8.68
C GLY A 90 -24.12 3.05 8.92
N LYS A 91 -24.80 2.87 10.06
CA LYS A 91 -25.34 1.55 10.46
C LYS A 91 -26.39 1.00 9.49
N LYS A 92 -27.14 1.88 8.81
CA LYS A 92 -28.17 1.47 7.84
C LYS A 92 -27.57 0.83 6.58
N GLY A 93 -26.35 1.23 6.19
CA GLY A 93 -25.65 0.70 5.03
C GLY A 93 -25.35 -0.80 5.07
N TYR A 94 -25.34 -1.43 6.25
CA TYR A 94 -25.09 -2.87 6.37
C TYR A 94 -26.30 -3.75 6.01
N LYS A 95 -27.51 -3.18 5.94
CA LYS A 95 -28.73 -3.96 5.65
C LYS A 95 -28.66 -4.57 4.25
N GLY A 96 -28.68 -5.90 4.18
CA GLY A 96 -28.73 -6.66 2.92
C GLY A 96 -27.40 -6.85 2.19
N ILE A 97 -26.33 -6.14 2.58
CA ILE A 97 -25.00 -6.22 1.94
C ILE A 97 -23.97 -7.03 2.73
N LEU A 98 -24.25 -7.40 3.99
CA LEU A 98 -23.33 -8.17 4.84
C LEU A 98 -22.74 -9.44 4.15
N PRO A 99 -23.54 -10.29 3.47
CA PRO A 99 -22.98 -11.45 2.77
C PRO A 99 -21.94 -11.07 1.71
N TYR A 100 -22.18 -9.98 0.97
CA TYR A 100 -21.23 -9.47 -0.01
C TYR A 100 -19.98 -8.90 0.65
N LEU A 101 -20.11 -8.17 1.77
CA LEU A 101 -18.94 -7.66 2.50
C LEU A 101 -18.08 -8.77 3.07
N THR A 102 -18.70 -9.82 3.62
CA THR A 102 -17.98 -11.01 4.07
C THR A 102 -17.28 -11.71 2.91
N PHE A 103 -17.97 -11.91 1.78
CA PHE A 103 -17.37 -12.48 0.58
C PHE A 103 -16.18 -11.64 0.11
N ALA A 104 -16.36 -10.34 -0.10
CA ALA A 104 -15.33 -9.43 -0.58
C ALA A 104 -14.13 -9.39 0.38
N GLY A 105 -14.37 -9.30 1.69
CA GLY A 105 -13.32 -9.32 2.71
C GLY A 105 -12.53 -10.62 2.71
N VAL A 106 -13.22 -11.78 2.75
CA VAL A 106 -12.57 -13.10 2.77
C VAL A 106 -11.83 -13.38 1.46
N SER A 107 -12.42 -13.08 0.31
CA SER A 107 -11.78 -13.29 -0.99
C SER A 107 -10.54 -12.43 -1.17
N THR A 108 -10.60 -11.16 -0.76
CA THR A 108 -9.46 -10.23 -0.80
C THR A 108 -8.36 -10.68 0.16
N CYS A 109 -8.75 -11.08 1.37
CA CYS A 109 -7.87 -11.63 2.41
C CYS A 109 -7.07 -12.84 1.88
N LEU A 110 -7.76 -13.85 1.33
CA LEU A 110 -7.14 -15.04 0.78
C LEU A 110 -6.23 -14.72 -0.41
N THR A 111 -6.68 -13.84 -1.30
CA THR A 111 -5.87 -13.44 -2.46
C THR A 111 -4.58 -12.76 -2.03
N MET A 112 -4.66 -11.81 -1.08
CA MET A 112 -3.49 -11.12 -0.56
C MET A 112 -2.52 -12.07 0.13
N PHE A 113 -3.03 -13.00 0.94
CA PHE A 113 -2.23 -14.05 1.57
C PHE A 113 -1.49 -14.89 0.51
N LEU A 114 -2.21 -15.41 -0.49
CA LEU A 114 -1.63 -16.27 -1.52
C LEU A 114 -0.55 -15.56 -2.34
N LEU A 115 -0.82 -14.34 -2.82
CA LEU A 115 0.15 -13.60 -3.64
C LEU A 115 1.39 -13.18 -2.84
N SER A 116 1.22 -12.74 -1.59
CA SER A 116 2.33 -12.35 -0.73
C SER A 116 3.22 -13.51 -0.30
N ASN A 117 2.65 -14.69 -0.09
CA ASN A 117 3.37 -15.86 0.41
C ASN A 117 4.01 -16.67 -0.70
N PHE A 118 3.43 -16.68 -1.91
CA PHE A 118 3.83 -17.62 -2.97
C PHE A 118 4.26 -16.96 -4.28
N VAL A 119 4.01 -15.65 -4.48
CA VAL A 119 4.36 -14.95 -5.72
C VAL A 119 5.46 -13.92 -5.49
N GLY A 120 5.18 -12.89 -4.68
CA GLY A 120 6.15 -11.84 -4.38
C GLY A 120 5.52 -10.47 -4.11
N ALA A 121 6.33 -9.56 -3.57
CA ALA A 121 5.89 -8.22 -3.19
C ALA A 121 5.39 -7.39 -4.38
N GLU A 122 5.93 -7.65 -5.57
CA GLU A 122 5.66 -6.95 -6.83
C GLU A 122 4.19 -7.04 -7.24
N VAL A 123 3.66 -8.26 -7.18
CA VAL A 123 2.35 -8.59 -7.71
C VAL A 123 1.30 -8.51 -6.62
N THR A 124 1.68 -8.60 -5.34
CA THR A 124 0.75 -8.76 -4.22
C THR A 124 -0.35 -7.71 -4.23
N SER A 125 -0.01 -6.41 -4.17
CA SER A 125 -1.03 -5.37 -4.03
C SER A 125 -1.91 -5.21 -5.27
N MET A 126 -1.31 -5.26 -6.46
CA MET A 126 -2.03 -5.06 -7.71
C MET A 126 -2.87 -6.27 -8.10
N GLY A 127 -2.30 -7.47 -7.98
CA GLY A 127 -3.00 -8.73 -8.23
C GLY A 127 -4.16 -8.90 -7.27
N THR A 128 -3.97 -8.57 -5.99
CA THR A 128 -5.06 -8.55 -5.00
C THR A 128 -6.19 -7.62 -5.45
N GLY A 129 -5.87 -6.38 -5.84
CA GLY A 129 -6.87 -5.43 -6.31
C GLY A 129 -7.66 -5.93 -7.52
N LEU A 130 -6.99 -6.42 -8.57
CA LEU A 130 -7.67 -6.91 -9.77
C LEU A 130 -8.55 -8.13 -9.48
N ILE A 131 -7.99 -9.16 -8.83
CA ILE A 131 -8.73 -10.39 -8.54
C ILE A 131 -9.94 -10.07 -7.67
N SER A 132 -9.79 -9.16 -6.70
CA SER A 132 -10.90 -8.73 -5.85
C SER A 132 -12.00 -8.01 -6.64
N ILE A 133 -11.64 -7.18 -7.63
CA ILE A 133 -12.62 -6.57 -8.54
C ILE A 133 -13.35 -7.65 -9.35
N LEU A 134 -12.61 -8.61 -9.94
CA LEU A 134 -13.21 -9.67 -10.75
C LEU A 134 -14.16 -10.56 -9.94
N LEU A 135 -13.75 -10.96 -8.73
CA LEU A 135 -14.57 -11.75 -7.82
C LEU A 135 -15.80 -10.96 -7.35
N SER A 136 -15.65 -9.67 -7.06
CA SER A 136 -16.77 -8.80 -6.69
C SER A 136 -17.79 -8.70 -7.82
N VAL A 137 -17.34 -8.49 -9.06
CA VAL A 137 -18.22 -8.47 -10.24
C VAL A 137 -18.92 -9.82 -10.45
N ALA A 138 -18.19 -10.94 -10.28
CA ALA A 138 -18.76 -12.27 -10.40
C ALA A 138 -19.85 -12.50 -9.35
N TYR A 139 -19.61 -12.13 -8.08
CA TYR A 139 -20.59 -12.27 -7.01
C TYR A 139 -21.85 -11.45 -7.30
N VAL A 140 -21.70 -10.18 -7.68
CA VAL A 140 -22.82 -9.30 -7.99
C VAL A 140 -23.66 -9.84 -9.16
N LYS A 141 -23.03 -10.47 -10.17
CA LYS A 141 -23.76 -11.07 -11.31
C LYS A 141 -24.43 -12.40 -11.00
N LEU A 142 -23.80 -13.25 -10.19
CA LEU A 142 -24.26 -14.64 -9.97
C LEU A 142 -25.20 -14.75 -8.75
N VAL A 143 -24.91 -14.00 -7.69
CA VAL A 143 -25.66 -14.04 -6.43
C VAL A 143 -26.59 -12.84 -6.31
N GLY A 144 -26.15 -11.68 -6.79
CA GLY A 144 -26.86 -10.42 -6.60
C GLY A 144 -26.65 -9.83 -5.20
N VAL A 145 -26.88 -8.52 -5.09
CA VAL A 145 -26.80 -7.80 -3.81
C VAL A 145 -28.17 -7.16 -3.55
N LYS A 146 -28.71 -7.37 -2.35
CA LYS A 146 -29.98 -6.77 -1.93
C LYS A 146 -29.70 -5.40 -1.31
N THR A 147 -29.64 -4.38 -2.16
CA THR A 147 -29.41 -3.00 -1.72
C THR A 147 -30.75 -2.32 -1.39
N PRO A 148 -30.90 -1.68 -0.22
CA PRO A 148 -32.07 -0.84 0.07
C PRO A 148 -32.24 0.26 -0.98
N ASP A 149 -33.49 0.58 -1.36
CA ASP A 149 -33.74 1.57 -2.41
C ASP A 149 -33.20 2.97 -2.06
N GLU A 150 -33.12 3.32 -0.76
CA GLU A 150 -32.51 4.57 -0.27
C GLU A 150 -31.01 4.72 -0.61
N PHE A 151 -30.31 3.62 -0.93
CA PHE A 151 -28.87 3.61 -1.28
C PHE A 151 -28.62 3.22 -2.74
N ARG A 152 -29.66 3.04 -3.55
CA ARG A 152 -29.50 2.76 -4.98
C ARG A 152 -29.13 4.05 -5.70
N ASN A 153 -27.89 4.12 -6.15
CA ASN A 153 -27.45 5.21 -7.01
C ASN A 153 -28.19 5.14 -8.35
N GLU A 154 -28.91 6.19 -8.71
CA GLU A 154 -29.41 6.36 -10.05
C GLU A 154 -28.23 6.64 -10.97
N SER A 155 -27.98 5.72 -11.91
CA SER A 155 -26.89 5.86 -12.86
C SER A 155 -27.21 7.02 -13.79
N ALA A 156 -26.62 8.20 -13.55
CA ALA A 156 -26.60 9.26 -14.55
C ALA A 156 -26.00 8.65 -15.83
N ASN A 157 -26.76 8.67 -16.92
CA ASN A 157 -26.47 7.99 -18.17
C ASN A 157 -25.27 8.66 -18.87
N HIS A 158 -24.07 8.42 -18.36
CA HIS A 158 -22.84 8.97 -18.90
C HIS A 158 -22.50 8.24 -20.20
N GLN A 159 -22.33 9.00 -21.28
CA GLN A 159 -21.90 8.44 -22.56
C GLN A 159 -20.55 7.74 -22.39
N ARG A 160 -20.51 6.43 -22.64
CA ARG A 160 -19.29 5.62 -22.55
C ARG A 160 -18.44 5.84 -23.80
N LYS A 161 -17.39 6.64 -23.70
CA LYS A 161 -16.39 6.81 -24.77
C LYS A 161 -15.58 5.52 -25.04
N TYR A 162 -15.38 4.70 -24.00
CA TYR A 162 -14.61 3.45 -24.08
C TYR A 162 -15.35 2.30 -23.38
N SER A 163 -15.12 1.07 -23.86
CA SER A 163 -15.50 -0.15 -23.12
C SER A 163 -14.67 -0.26 -21.83
N SER A 164 -15.24 -0.83 -20.77
CA SER A 164 -14.55 -1.04 -19.48
C SER A 164 -13.21 -1.77 -19.64
N PHE A 165 -13.15 -2.76 -20.54
CA PHE A 165 -11.92 -3.50 -20.80
C PHE A 165 -10.84 -2.63 -21.47
N LYS A 166 -11.25 -1.76 -22.40
CA LYS A 166 -10.35 -0.83 -23.08
C LYS A 166 -9.84 0.26 -22.13
N ALA A 167 -10.67 0.71 -21.19
CA ALA A 167 -10.26 1.64 -20.13
C ALA A 167 -9.28 1.02 -19.13
N MET A 168 -9.38 -0.29 -18.89
CA MET A 168 -8.50 -1.03 -17.98
C MET A 168 -7.20 -1.50 -18.64
N SER A 169 -7.00 -1.28 -19.96
CA SER A 169 -5.86 -1.85 -20.69
C SER A 169 -4.48 -1.50 -20.09
N PRO A 170 -4.18 -0.29 -19.58
CA PRO A 170 -2.86 -0.01 -18.99
C PRO A 170 -2.58 -0.89 -17.77
N TYR A 171 -3.60 -1.16 -16.94
CA TYR A 171 -3.49 -2.02 -15.76
C TYR A 171 -3.37 -3.49 -16.14
N VAL A 172 -4.07 -3.92 -17.19
CA VAL A 172 -3.97 -5.29 -17.73
C VAL A 172 -2.57 -5.54 -18.26
N TYR A 173 -1.99 -4.62 -19.05
CA TYR A 173 -0.62 -4.73 -19.53
C TYR A 173 0.36 -4.86 -18.37
N MET A 174 0.20 -4.03 -17.35
CA MET A 174 1.07 -4.05 -16.18
C MET A 174 1.01 -5.38 -15.42
N LEU A 175 -0.17 -6.00 -15.29
CA LEU A 175 -0.34 -7.30 -14.63
C LEU A 175 0.21 -8.48 -15.41
N VAL A 176 0.31 -8.35 -16.75
CA VAL A 176 0.91 -9.39 -17.59
C VAL A 176 2.41 -9.19 -17.71
N LEU A 177 2.84 -7.97 -18.05
CA LEU A 177 4.23 -7.67 -18.35
C LEU A 177 5.13 -7.71 -17.11
N LEU A 178 4.66 -7.28 -15.94
CA LEU A 178 5.50 -7.33 -14.72
C LEU A 178 5.89 -8.77 -14.36
N PRO A 179 4.97 -9.74 -14.17
CA PRO A 179 5.36 -11.12 -13.93
C PRO A 179 6.13 -11.74 -15.10
N LEU A 180 5.73 -11.46 -16.35
CA LEU A 180 6.38 -12.00 -17.54
C LEU A 180 7.86 -11.59 -17.59
N ILE A 181 8.17 -10.33 -17.31
CA ILE A 181 9.56 -9.85 -17.30
C ILE A 181 10.29 -10.33 -16.05
N ARG A 182 9.63 -10.29 -14.89
CA ARG A 182 10.18 -10.71 -13.59
C ARG A 182 10.67 -12.16 -13.59
N TYR A 183 9.91 -13.07 -14.20
CA TYR A 183 10.20 -14.51 -14.22
C TYR A 183 10.74 -14.99 -15.57
N GLY A 184 10.27 -14.41 -16.67
CA GLY A 184 10.67 -14.81 -18.02
C GLY A 184 12.08 -14.38 -18.38
N PHE A 185 12.50 -13.16 -18.04
CA PHE A 185 13.85 -12.72 -18.37
C PHE A 185 14.93 -13.54 -17.64
N PRO A 186 14.84 -13.80 -16.32
CA PRO A 186 15.78 -14.68 -15.64
C PRO A 186 15.71 -16.15 -16.06
N ALA A 187 14.58 -16.61 -16.62
CA ALA A 187 14.44 -17.98 -17.10
C ALA A 187 15.14 -18.21 -18.45
N VAL A 188 15.35 -17.16 -19.25
CA VAL A 188 15.93 -17.25 -20.59
C VAL A 188 17.37 -16.71 -20.63
N VAL A 189 17.71 -15.79 -19.73
CA VAL A 189 19.03 -15.16 -19.66
C VAL A 189 19.72 -15.58 -18.37
N GLU A 190 20.90 -16.19 -18.49
CA GLU A 190 21.75 -16.52 -17.35
C GLU A 190 22.12 -15.23 -16.58
N ASN A 191 21.99 -15.26 -15.25
CA ASN A 191 22.09 -14.08 -14.39
C ASN A 191 21.11 -12.93 -14.74
N GLY A 192 20.03 -13.22 -15.48
CA GLY A 192 19.08 -12.21 -15.96
C GLY A 192 18.49 -11.35 -14.86
N PHE A 193 18.21 -11.92 -13.68
CA PHE A 193 17.69 -11.14 -12.55
C PHE A 193 18.72 -10.15 -11.99
N ALA A 194 19.98 -10.56 -11.90
CA ALA A 194 21.06 -9.68 -11.46
C ALA A 194 21.27 -8.54 -12.48
N ILE A 195 21.20 -8.85 -13.78
CA ILE A 195 21.28 -7.87 -14.87
C ILE A 195 20.16 -6.83 -14.74
N MET A 196 18.92 -7.27 -14.52
CA MET A 196 17.77 -6.38 -14.30
C MET A 196 17.95 -5.46 -13.09
N CYS A 197 18.67 -5.92 -12.07
CA CYS A 197 18.92 -5.17 -10.84
C CYS A 197 20.21 -4.33 -10.89
N THR A 198 20.95 -4.30 -12.00
CA THR A 198 22.23 -3.57 -12.14
C THR A 198 22.10 -2.09 -11.77
N PHE A 199 21.03 -1.44 -12.23
CA PHE A 199 20.73 -0.04 -11.94
C PHE A 199 19.79 0.14 -10.74
N GLY A 200 19.68 -0.90 -9.92
CA GLY A 200 18.73 -0.99 -8.82
C GLY A 200 17.43 -1.67 -9.23
N TYR A 201 16.84 -2.34 -8.25
CA TYR A 201 15.61 -3.12 -8.41
C TYR A 201 14.44 -2.31 -9.00
N ILE A 202 14.31 -1.02 -8.65
CA ILE A 202 13.21 -0.18 -9.12
C ILE A 202 13.28 0.13 -10.62
N PHE A 203 14.48 0.14 -11.20
CA PHE A 203 14.69 0.62 -12.56
C PHE A 203 13.94 -0.20 -13.60
N TRP A 204 14.03 -1.54 -13.51
CA TRP A 204 13.32 -2.41 -14.46
C TRP A 204 11.81 -2.33 -14.25
N VAL A 205 11.33 -2.22 -13.00
CA VAL A 205 9.90 -2.08 -12.68
C VAL A 205 9.33 -0.81 -13.34
N ASP A 206 10.01 0.32 -13.17
CA ASP A 206 9.59 1.60 -13.74
C ASP A 206 9.61 1.59 -15.27
N LEU A 207 10.60 0.94 -15.88
CA LEU A 207 10.65 0.76 -17.33
C LEU A 207 9.44 -0.03 -17.84
N VAL A 208 9.06 -1.10 -17.13
CA VAL A 208 7.87 -1.89 -17.47
C VAL A 208 6.59 -1.06 -17.33
N ILE A 209 6.45 -0.29 -16.25
CA ILE A 209 5.29 0.59 -16.04
C ILE A 209 5.21 1.66 -17.14
N LEU A 210 6.36 2.24 -17.54
CA LEU A 210 6.44 3.20 -18.63
C LEU A 210 5.97 2.58 -19.95
N VAL A 211 6.42 1.37 -20.27
CA VAL A 211 5.97 0.61 -21.45
C VAL A 211 4.47 0.35 -21.39
N CYS A 212 3.93 -0.02 -20.22
CA CYS A 212 2.48 -0.21 -20.03
C CYS A 212 1.71 1.09 -20.26
N GLY A 213 2.25 2.24 -19.85
CA GLY A 213 1.70 3.57 -20.13
C GLY A 213 1.65 3.89 -21.63
N ILE A 214 2.71 3.57 -22.37
CA ILE A 214 2.78 3.75 -23.83
C ILE A 214 1.74 2.86 -24.53
N LEU A 215 1.71 1.56 -24.19
CA LEU A 215 0.74 0.61 -24.76
C LEU A 215 -0.70 1.01 -24.43
N GLY A 216 -0.93 1.50 -23.21
CA GLY A 216 -2.20 2.06 -22.77
C GLY A 216 -2.64 3.25 -23.60
N ALA A 217 -1.74 4.22 -23.82
CA ALA A 217 -1.99 5.41 -24.64
C ALA A 217 -2.33 5.04 -26.10
N LEU A 218 -1.58 4.09 -26.68
CA LEU A 218 -1.85 3.56 -28.03
C LEU A 218 -3.22 2.90 -28.11
N THR A 219 -3.57 2.08 -27.11
CA THR A 219 -4.86 1.38 -27.06
C THR A 219 -6.02 2.36 -26.93
N LEU A 220 -5.87 3.40 -26.11
CA LEU A 220 -6.88 4.44 -25.90
C LEU A 220 -6.97 5.44 -27.06
N GLY A 221 -6.02 5.42 -28.00
CA GLY A 221 -5.94 6.34 -29.12
C GLY A 221 -5.61 7.77 -28.69
N VAL A 222 -4.78 7.93 -27.66
CA VAL A 222 -4.35 9.23 -27.16
C VAL A 222 -3.36 9.85 -28.16
N ASP A 223 -3.58 11.12 -28.51
CA ASP A 223 -2.70 11.83 -29.42
C ASP A 223 -1.33 12.15 -28.77
N PHE A 224 -0.30 12.28 -29.60
CA PHE A 224 1.07 12.50 -29.13
C PHE A 224 1.23 13.82 -28.35
N LYS A 225 0.45 14.85 -28.66
CA LYS A 225 0.52 16.14 -27.95
C LYS A 225 0.01 15.98 -26.52
N THR A 226 -1.14 15.33 -26.34
CA THR A 226 -1.71 15.00 -25.03
C THR A 226 -0.77 14.09 -24.25
N TYR A 227 -0.23 13.03 -24.87
CA TYR A 227 0.73 12.15 -24.21
C TYR A 227 1.97 12.92 -23.72
N LYS A 228 2.59 13.75 -24.58
CA LYS A 228 3.74 14.58 -24.20
C LYS A 228 3.42 15.57 -23.09
N ALA A 229 2.22 16.18 -23.12
CA ALA A 229 1.78 17.09 -22.07
C ALA A 229 1.64 16.37 -20.72
N VAL A 230 1.05 15.17 -20.71
CA VAL A 230 0.93 14.32 -19.52
C VAL A 230 2.31 13.90 -19.00
N CYS A 231 3.24 13.47 -19.86
CA CYS A 231 4.61 13.14 -19.45
C CYS A 231 5.33 14.35 -18.84
N LYS A 232 5.22 15.54 -19.45
CA LYS A 232 5.84 16.77 -18.93
C LYS A 232 5.27 17.13 -17.55
N ARG A 233 3.94 17.07 -17.40
CA ARG A 233 3.27 17.30 -16.12
C ARG A 233 3.73 16.32 -15.05
N THR A 234 3.84 15.04 -15.41
CA THR A 234 4.33 13.97 -14.53
C THR A 234 5.77 14.23 -14.09
N ALA A 235 6.67 14.51 -15.02
CA ALA A 235 8.08 14.79 -14.70
C ALA A 235 8.24 16.01 -13.77
N SER A 236 7.48 17.09 -14.02
CA SER A 236 7.49 18.26 -13.12
C SER A 236 6.91 17.97 -11.73
N GLY A 237 5.95 17.04 -11.64
CA GLY A 237 5.33 16.66 -10.37
C GLY A 237 6.20 15.76 -9.49
N VAL A 238 7.15 15.03 -10.08
CA VAL A 238 8.05 14.12 -9.35
C VAL A 238 9.22 14.85 -8.69
N LEU A 239 9.61 16.03 -9.18
CA LEU A 239 10.80 16.75 -8.70
C LEU A 239 10.77 17.07 -7.18
N PRO A 240 9.67 17.59 -6.59
CA PRO A 240 9.61 17.82 -5.15
C PRO A 240 9.68 16.51 -4.33
N VAL A 241 9.15 15.42 -4.88
CA VAL A 241 9.21 14.09 -4.25
C VAL A 241 10.64 13.58 -4.19
N LEU A 242 11.43 13.75 -5.26
CA LEU A 242 12.85 13.38 -5.29
C LEU A 242 13.67 14.16 -4.26
N VAL A 243 13.42 15.46 -4.12
CA VAL A 243 14.09 16.29 -3.11
C VAL A 243 13.76 15.79 -1.70
N THR A 244 12.49 15.49 -1.44
CA THR A 244 12.03 14.97 -0.14
C THR A 244 12.66 13.61 0.17
N MET A 245 12.62 12.67 -0.78
CA MET A 245 13.22 11.35 -0.61
C MET A 245 14.74 11.41 -0.43
N GLY A 246 15.44 12.25 -1.21
CA GLY A 246 16.88 12.46 -1.05
C GLY A 246 17.22 13.01 0.33
N SER A 247 16.44 13.98 0.81
CA SER A 247 16.63 14.57 2.16
C SER A 247 16.38 13.55 3.27
N LEU A 248 15.32 12.75 3.16
CA LEU A 248 15.02 11.67 4.11
C LEU A 248 16.09 10.58 4.12
N LEU A 249 16.62 10.22 2.96
CA LEU A 249 17.74 9.28 2.86
C LEU A 249 18.98 9.81 3.57
N ILE A 250 19.31 11.09 3.37
CA ILE A 250 20.45 11.72 4.06
C ILE A 250 20.26 11.63 5.58
N VAL A 251 19.08 11.99 6.10
CA VAL A 251 18.78 11.87 7.53
C VAL A 251 18.89 10.42 8.00
N ALA A 252 18.30 9.47 7.27
CA ALA A 252 18.38 8.05 7.61
C ALA A 252 19.82 7.54 7.65
N TYR A 253 20.66 7.90 6.67
CA TYR A 253 22.07 7.52 6.65
C TYR A 253 22.88 8.18 7.78
N ILE A 254 22.58 9.43 8.14
CA ILE A 254 23.20 10.06 9.32
C ILE A 254 22.81 9.32 10.59
N MET A 255 21.54 8.92 10.73
CA MET A 255 21.06 8.13 11.87
C MET A 255 21.70 6.75 11.93
N GLN A 256 21.83 6.08 10.79
CA GLN A 256 22.43 4.74 10.68
C GLN A 256 23.96 4.74 10.73
N SER A 257 24.60 5.90 10.61
CA SER A 257 26.06 5.99 10.67
C SER A 257 26.58 5.47 11.99
N SER A 258 27.55 4.56 11.93
CA SER A 258 28.26 4.03 13.11
C SER A 258 28.93 5.14 13.94
N SER A 259 29.19 6.31 13.33
CA SER A 259 29.78 7.47 14.00
C SER A 259 28.80 8.23 14.90
N THR A 260 27.49 8.16 14.66
CA THR A 260 26.50 8.94 15.43
C THR A 260 25.88 8.14 16.58
N GLY A 261 25.81 6.82 16.45
CA GLY A 261 25.25 5.93 17.48
C GLY A 261 23.75 6.13 17.79
N MET A 262 23.06 7.00 17.04
CA MET A 262 21.69 7.43 17.35
C MET A 262 20.69 6.26 17.31
N MET A 263 20.83 5.37 16.33
CA MET A 263 19.91 4.23 16.17
C MET A 263 20.06 3.21 17.29
N ASN A 264 21.30 2.93 17.73
CA ASN A 264 21.56 2.04 18.85
C ASN A 264 20.96 2.59 20.15
N LEU A 265 21.12 3.90 20.40
CA LEU A 265 20.53 4.56 21.57
C LEU A 265 19.00 4.48 21.55
N LEU A 266 18.36 4.91 20.46
CA LEU A 266 16.91 4.83 20.31
C LEU A 266 16.38 3.40 20.46
N ALA A 267 17.04 2.43 19.81
CA ALA A 267 16.69 1.03 19.92
C ALA A 267 16.77 0.55 21.38
N SER A 268 17.89 0.82 22.06
CA SER A 268 18.13 0.37 23.44
C SER A 268 17.18 1.01 24.45
N ASP A 269 16.92 2.31 24.36
CA ASP A 269 16.06 3.03 25.29
C ASP A 269 14.59 2.64 25.11
N ILE A 270 14.11 2.59 23.86
CA ILE A 270 12.74 2.17 23.56
C ILE A 270 12.56 0.70 23.95
N ALA A 271 13.53 -0.16 23.64
CA ALA A 271 13.47 -1.57 24.03
C ALA A 271 13.50 -1.75 25.55
N ALA A 272 14.29 -0.97 26.28
CA ALA A 272 14.36 -1.03 27.74
C ALA A 272 13.05 -0.60 28.40
N VAL A 273 12.39 0.43 27.87
CA VAL A 273 11.12 0.95 28.41
C VAL A 273 9.94 0.05 28.03
N VAL A 274 9.86 -0.39 26.77
CA VAL A 274 8.70 -1.11 26.23
C VAL A 274 8.81 -2.63 26.45
N GLY A 275 10.03 -3.18 26.44
CA GLY A 275 10.32 -4.58 26.68
C GLY A 275 9.53 -5.51 25.75
N ARG A 276 8.77 -6.44 26.34
CA ARG A 276 8.00 -7.45 25.60
C ARG A 276 6.93 -6.84 24.67
N PHE A 277 6.48 -5.61 24.91
CA PHE A 277 5.48 -4.94 24.08
C PHE A 277 6.07 -4.26 22.83
N TYR A 278 7.38 -4.41 22.58
CA TYR A 278 8.06 -3.77 21.47
C TYR A 278 7.44 -4.06 20.09
N PRO A 279 6.91 -5.27 19.78
CA PRO A 279 6.23 -5.51 18.50
C PRO A 279 5.04 -4.56 18.26
N ALA A 280 4.27 -4.25 19.30
CA ALA A 280 3.18 -3.27 19.20
C ALA A 280 3.70 -1.84 19.02
N ALA A 281 4.80 -1.49 19.69
CA ALA A 281 5.46 -0.20 19.50
C ALA A 281 6.03 -0.03 18.08
N ALA A 282 6.52 -1.11 17.45
CA ALA A 282 6.97 -1.07 16.07
C ALA A 282 5.84 -0.63 15.12
N VAL A 283 4.62 -1.10 15.29
CA VAL A 283 3.47 -0.64 14.49
C VAL A 283 3.24 0.88 14.65
N LEU A 284 3.32 1.39 15.88
CA LEU A 284 3.16 2.82 16.18
C LEU A 284 4.28 3.68 15.59
N ILE A 285 5.52 3.22 15.71
CA ILE A 285 6.69 3.88 15.15
C ILE A 285 6.53 4.00 13.63
N GLY A 286 6.06 2.94 12.97
CA GLY A 286 5.84 2.92 11.53
C GLY A 286 4.76 3.88 11.11
N SER A 287 3.62 3.85 11.80
CA SER A 287 2.54 4.81 11.55
C SER A 287 2.99 6.25 11.73
N SER A 288 3.79 6.53 12.76
CA SER A 288 4.30 7.87 13.04
C SER A 288 5.32 8.33 11.99
N GLY A 289 6.23 7.45 11.59
CA GLY A 289 7.21 7.73 10.54
C GLY A 289 6.54 8.04 9.20
N ALA A 290 5.56 7.25 8.79
CA ALA A 290 4.83 7.49 7.55
C ALA A 290 3.89 8.70 7.62
N PHE A 291 3.31 9.01 8.79
CA PHE A 291 2.54 10.24 8.99
C PHE A 291 3.39 11.50 8.73
N ILE A 292 4.63 11.51 9.22
CA ILE A 292 5.58 12.64 9.05
C ILE A 292 6.16 12.67 7.63
N THR A 293 6.61 11.53 7.11
CA THR A 293 7.31 11.46 5.82
C THR A 293 6.37 11.45 4.61
N GLY A 294 5.09 11.09 4.82
CA GLY A 294 4.09 10.89 3.78
C GLY A 294 4.26 9.62 2.95
N THR A 295 5.22 8.77 3.28
CA THR A 295 5.47 7.50 2.56
C THR A 295 5.91 6.38 3.48
N GLY A 296 5.30 5.21 3.32
CA GLY A 296 5.72 4.00 4.02
C GLY A 296 7.17 3.60 3.71
N LEU A 297 7.66 3.87 2.49
CA LEU A 297 9.05 3.61 2.12
C LEU A 297 10.01 4.46 2.96
N GLY A 298 9.72 5.76 3.11
CA GLY A 298 10.54 6.66 3.93
C GLY A 298 10.60 6.21 5.38
N SER A 299 9.45 5.87 5.96
CA SER A 299 9.37 5.32 7.32
C SER A 299 10.20 4.03 7.49
N ASN A 300 10.09 3.10 6.54
CA ASN A 300 10.83 1.84 6.62
C ASN A 300 12.34 2.07 6.53
N ILE A 301 12.80 2.91 5.59
CA ILE A 301 14.21 3.27 5.45
C ILE A 301 14.76 3.94 6.72
N MET A 302 13.98 4.81 7.36
CA MET A 302 14.42 5.51 8.57
C MET A 302 14.58 4.57 9.77
N PHE A 303 13.71 3.58 9.94
CA PHE A 303 13.61 2.83 11.20
C PHE A 303 13.94 1.34 11.09
N ALA A 304 14.10 0.76 9.90
CA ALA A 304 14.37 -0.67 9.74
C ALA A 304 15.61 -1.12 10.55
N GLN A 305 16.70 -0.36 10.50
CA GLN A 305 17.91 -0.68 11.26
C GLN A 305 17.67 -0.67 12.78
N MET A 306 16.96 0.33 13.29
CA MET A 306 16.62 0.42 14.73
C MET A 306 15.79 -0.79 15.17
N HIS A 307 14.89 -1.28 14.30
CA HIS A 307 14.13 -2.49 14.60
C HIS A 307 14.97 -3.75 14.59
N ILE A 308 15.98 -3.85 13.72
CA ILE A 308 16.96 -4.94 13.76
C ILE A 308 17.71 -4.94 15.10
N ASP A 309 18.24 -3.79 15.49
CA ASP A 309 19.06 -3.65 16.71
C ASP A 309 18.23 -3.92 17.98
N ALA A 310 16.99 -3.42 18.02
CA ALA A 310 16.07 -3.69 19.12
C ALA A 310 15.61 -5.15 19.16
N ALA A 311 15.34 -5.77 18.01
CA ALA A 311 14.97 -7.18 17.93
C ALA A 311 16.12 -8.07 18.43
N ALA A 312 17.36 -7.76 18.05
CA ALA A 312 18.54 -8.45 18.57
C ALA A 312 18.68 -8.30 20.09
N SER A 313 18.49 -7.08 20.61
CA SER A 313 18.57 -6.80 22.06
C SER A 313 17.48 -7.52 22.87
N LEU A 314 16.29 -7.66 22.31
CA LEU A 314 15.14 -8.30 22.97
C LEU A 314 15.01 -9.80 22.66
N GLY A 315 15.89 -10.38 21.84
CA GLY A 315 15.78 -11.77 21.38
C GLY A 315 14.50 -12.06 20.59
N MET A 316 14.02 -11.09 19.82
CA MET A 316 12.80 -11.17 19.02
C MET A 316 13.10 -11.34 17.53
N ASN A 317 12.13 -11.84 16.78
CA ASN A 317 12.27 -12.06 15.34
C ASN A 317 12.24 -10.74 14.54
N PRO A 318 13.33 -10.31 13.88
CA PRO A 318 13.38 -9.03 13.17
C PRO A 318 12.42 -8.96 11.98
N ILE A 319 12.12 -10.08 11.30
CA ILE A 319 11.18 -10.13 10.18
C ILE A 319 9.77 -9.76 10.64
N THR A 320 9.33 -10.32 11.77
CA THR A 320 7.98 -10.03 12.31
C THR A 320 7.86 -8.58 12.78
N ILE A 321 8.93 -8.03 13.39
CA ILE A 321 8.96 -6.64 13.85
C ILE A 321 8.92 -5.69 12.66
N PHE A 322 9.75 -5.94 11.65
CA PHE A 322 9.76 -5.16 10.42
C PHE A 322 8.42 -5.23 9.68
N ALA A 323 7.77 -6.40 9.63
CA ALA A 323 6.44 -6.52 9.04
C ALA A 323 5.40 -5.67 9.79
N GLY A 324 5.44 -5.65 11.13
CA GLY A 324 4.60 -4.77 11.95
C GLY A 324 4.85 -3.29 11.68
N GLN A 325 6.12 -2.87 11.63
CA GLN A 325 6.54 -1.53 11.23
C GLN A 325 6.00 -1.15 9.85
N ASN A 326 6.20 -2.03 8.85
CA ASN A 326 5.76 -1.80 7.48
C ASN A 326 4.23 -1.67 7.38
N ALA A 327 3.50 -2.53 8.10
CA ALA A 327 2.04 -2.47 8.16
C ALA A 327 1.55 -1.18 8.84
N GLY A 328 2.20 -0.79 9.94
CA GLY A 328 1.99 0.49 10.61
C GLY A 328 2.26 1.68 9.69
N ALA A 329 3.34 1.64 8.92
CA ALA A 329 3.71 2.69 7.97
C ALA A 329 2.63 2.90 6.89
N SER A 330 2.01 1.83 6.40
CA SER A 330 0.87 1.94 5.49
C SER A 330 -0.36 2.59 6.14
N LEU A 331 -0.58 2.39 7.44
CA LEU A 331 -1.61 3.13 8.18
C LEU A 331 -1.25 4.60 8.41
N GLY A 332 0.03 4.94 8.60
CA GLY A 332 0.45 6.34 8.73
C GLY A 332 0.12 7.16 7.49
N ASN A 333 0.24 6.56 6.30
CA ASN A 333 -0.13 7.18 5.03
C ASN A 333 -1.60 7.60 4.95
N LEU A 334 -2.52 6.87 5.61
CA LEU A 334 -3.96 7.15 5.66
C LEU A 334 -4.28 8.50 6.32
N ILE A 335 -3.49 8.88 7.32
CA ILE A 335 -3.68 10.10 8.11
C ILE A 335 -2.63 11.17 7.80
N CYS A 336 -1.78 10.96 6.79
CA CYS A 336 -0.77 11.93 6.41
C CYS A 336 -1.42 13.21 5.83
N PRO A 337 -1.04 14.41 6.32
CA PRO A 337 -1.53 15.67 5.78
C PRO A 337 -1.25 15.82 4.28
N ASN A 338 -0.04 15.46 3.83
CA ASN A 338 0.36 15.63 2.43
C ASN A 338 -0.52 14.82 1.47
N ASN A 339 -0.82 13.57 1.84
CA ASN A 339 -1.70 12.70 1.04
C ASN A 339 -3.14 13.21 1.05
N THR A 340 -3.60 13.72 2.20
CA THR A 340 -4.95 14.28 2.34
C THR A 340 -5.11 15.55 1.50
N VAL A 341 -4.15 16.47 1.57
CA VAL A 341 -4.12 17.71 0.76
C VAL A 341 -4.14 17.37 -0.73
N ALA A 342 -3.30 16.43 -1.16
CA ALA A 342 -3.24 16.00 -2.56
C ALA A 342 -4.59 15.45 -3.05
N ALA A 343 -5.26 14.63 -2.24
CA ALA A 343 -6.57 14.09 -2.60
C ALA A 343 -7.68 15.16 -2.56
N CYS A 344 -7.68 16.06 -1.58
CA CYS A 344 -8.61 17.20 -1.50
C CYS A 344 -8.56 18.09 -2.74
N ALA A 345 -7.35 18.32 -3.28
CA ALA A 345 -7.16 19.11 -4.50
C ALA A 345 -7.79 18.48 -5.76
N THR A 346 -8.07 17.17 -5.77
CA THR A 346 -8.64 16.49 -6.94
C THR A 346 -10.17 16.56 -7.05
N VAL A 347 -10.84 16.95 -5.98
CA VAL A 347 -12.31 16.98 -5.89
C VAL A 347 -12.82 18.31 -5.34
N ASP A 348 -12.04 19.37 -5.51
CA ASP A 348 -12.36 20.74 -5.08
C ASP A 348 -12.72 20.86 -3.59
N GLN A 349 -11.95 20.19 -2.73
CA GLN A 349 -12.11 20.19 -1.26
C GLN A 349 -10.89 20.77 -0.52
N VAL A 350 -10.09 21.62 -1.19
CA VAL A 350 -8.95 22.30 -0.54
C VAL A 350 -9.45 23.15 0.63
N GLY A 351 -8.84 22.99 1.81
CA GLY A 351 -9.28 23.61 3.07
C GLY A 351 -10.18 22.74 3.95
N ASN A 352 -10.70 21.63 3.42
CA ASN A 352 -11.54 20.67 4.17
C ASN A 352 -10.75 19.44 4.66
N GLU A 353 -9.42 19.50 4.70
CA GLU A 353 -8.54 18.38 5.06
C GLU A 353 -8.83 17.88 6.47
N SER A 354 -9.14 18.78 7.41
CA SER A 354 -9.45 18.42 8.80
C SER A 354 -10.67 17.48 8.88
N GLU A 355 -11.70 17.72 8.08
CA GLU A 355 -12.90 16.87 8.06
C GLU A 355 -12.61 15.48 7.48
N VAL A 356 -11.75 15.41 6.45
CA VAL A 356 -11.27 14.14 5.92
C VAL A 356 -10.45 13.39 6.97
N MET A 357 -9.48 14.06 7.62
CA MET A 357 -8.63 13.46 8.65
C MET A 357 -9.45 12.96 9.85
N LYS A 358 -10.47 13.70 10.31
CA LYS A 358 -11.37 13.24 11.38
C LYS A 358 -12.07 11.93 11.03
N LYS A 359 -12.47 11.76 9.77
CA LYS A 359 -13.11 10.52 9.28
C LYS A 359 -12.09 9.37 9.20
N THR A 360 -10.91 9.63 8.67
CA THR A 360 -9.87 8.59 8.53
C THR A 360 -9.25 8.20 9.88
N PHE A 361 -9.17 9.10 10.85
CA PHE A 361 -8.57 8.83 12.17
C PHE A 361 -9.29 7.72 12.95
N LYS A 362 -10.62 7.65 12.86
CA LYS A 362 -11.38 6.55 13.49
C LYS A 362 -11.03 5.20 12.88
N ALA A 363 -10.93 5.14 11.54
CA ALA A 363 -10.54 3.93 10.83
C ALA A 363 -9.07 3.55 11.14
N PHE A 364 -8.19 4.55 11.17
CA PHE A 364 -6.79 4.40 11.57
C PHE A 364 -6.68 3.75 12.95
N ALA A 365 -7.37 4.28 13.97
CA ALA A 365 -7.30 3.75 15.34
C ALA A 365 -7.75 2.28 15.42
N ILE A 366 -8.82 1.89 14.71
CA ILE A 366 -9.33 0.52 14.69
C ILE A 366 -8.28 -0.44 14.09
N ILE A 367 -7.72 -0.09 12.92
CA ILE A 367 -6.77 -0.97 12.23
C ILE A 367 -5.40 -0.96 12.94
N LEU A 368 -5.02 0.16 13.56
CA LEU A 368 -3.81 0.28 14.35
C LEU A 368 -3.82 -0.71 15.52
N VAL A 369 -4.91 -0.74 16.30
CA VAL A 369 -5.06 -1.70 17.41
C VAL A 369 -5.02 -3.14 16.90
N LEU A 370 -5.70 -3.43 15.79
CA LEU A 370 -5.64 -4.74 15.15
C LEU A 370 -4.19 -5.14 14.81
N TYR A 371 -3.42 -4.26 14.17
CA TYR A 371 -2.04 -4.54 13.80
C TYR A 371 -1.11 -4.63 15.02
N MET A 372 -1.33 -3.85 16.08
CA MET A 372 -0.57 -3.98 17.33
C MET A 372 -0.80 -5.36 17.98
N VAL A 373 -2.05 -5.84 18.00
CA VAL A 373 -2.38 -7.18 18.51
C VAL A 373 -1.75 -8.27 17.65
N LEU A 374 -1.83 -8.14 16.31
CA LEU A 374 -1.20 -9.08 15.39
C LEU A 374 0.33 -9.09 15.53
N ALA A 375 0.96 -7.94 15.74
CA ALA A 375 2.41 -7.85 15.95
C ALA A 375 2.83 -8.62 17.21
N MET A 376 2.10 -8.42 18.32
CA MET A 376 2.35 -9.19 19.55
C MET A 376 2.15 -10.69 19.32
N LEU A 377 1.06 -11.08 18.67
CA LEU A 377 0.75 -12.49 18.42
C LEU A 377 1.78 -13.14 17.51
N TYR A 378 2.20 -12.46 16.45
CA TYR A 378 3.15 -13.00 15.47
C TYR A 378 4.55 -13.10 16.05
N THR A 379 5.05 -12.03 16.67
CA THR A 379 6.41 -12.02 17.20
C THR A 379 6.56 -12.90 18.44
N CYS A 380 5.58 -12.90 19.35
CA CYS A 380 5.72 -13.60 20.64
C CYS A 380 5.16 -15.02 20.67
N VAL A 381 4.27 -15.41 19.75
CA VAL A 381 3.54 -16.69 19.84
C VAL A 381 3.63 -17.51 18.56
N LEU A 382 3.19 -16.97 17.42
CA LEU A 382 3.00 -17.77 16.20
C LEU A 382 4.25 -17.93 15.35
N PHE A 383 5.07 -16.89 15.25
CA PHE A 383 6.21 -16.82 14.34
C PHE A 383 7.53 -16.38 15.01
N PRO A 384 7.85 -16.84 16.25
CA PRO A 384 9.09 -16.42 16.92
C PRO A 384 10.35 -16.85 16.16
N ASN A 385 10.28 -17.96 15.41
CA ASN A 385 11.40 -18.50 14.65
C ASN A 385 11.20 -18.41 13.12
N PHE A 386 10.32 -17.54 12.65
CA PHE A 386 10.05 -17.45 11.22
C PHE A 386 11.28 -17.01 10.43
N GLY A 387 11.69 -17.83 9.47
CA GLY A 387 12.77 -17.53 8.54
C GLY A 387 14.19 -17.68 9.08
N MET A 388 14.34 -18.13 10.33
CA MET A 388 15.62 -18.47 10.95
C MET A 388 16.02 -19.92 10.68
#